data_AF-A0AAN9SX50-F1
#
_entry.id   AF-A0AAN9SX50-F1
#
_cell.length_a   1.000
_cell.length_b   1.000
_cell.length_c   1.000
_cell.angle_alpha   90.00
_cell.angle_beta   90.00
_cell.angle_gamma   90.00
#
_symmetry.space_group_name_H-M   'P 1'
#
loop_
_entity.id
_entity.type
_entity.pdbx_description
1 polymer ?
#
loop_
_entity_poly.entity_id
_entity_poly.type
_entity_poly.pdbx_seq_one_letter_code
_entity_poly.pdbx_strand_id
1 'polypeptide(L)'
;MSKTNVRRHALEKCRSVKETQKILNHGFFTRNLKKVYPIGLQKSTSSLSLSSISLSLSQNSNDSSQADSLTPLDEKISLALRLISPLDRREPTIASKPLQQHQSPSPPQITEPEEFKRCNWITKSSDKAYIEFHDECWGVPAYDDNKLFELLAMSGLLMDYNWTEILKRKEALREVFAGFDANTVAKMEEKEIMEIASNKALALADSRIMCIVDNAKCIMKIVKECGSFSSYIWGYVNHKPIINRYRYPRNVPLRSPKAEALSKDLVKRGFRFVGPVIVHSFMQAAGLTIDHLVDCYRHSECVSLAERPWRHI
;
A
#
# COMPACT_ATOMS: atom_id res chain seq x y z
N MET A 1 -44.17 -42.59 -9.22
CA MET A 1 -43.61 -41.99 -7.99
C MET A 1 -43.87 -40.48 -8.04
N SER A 2 -44.53 -39.92 -7.03
CA SER A 2 -45.26 -38.64 -7.13
C SER A 2 -44.38 -37.38 -7.01
N LYS A 3 -44.76 -36.31 -7.74
CA LYS A 3 -44.07 -35.00 -7.88
C LYS A 3 -43.77 -34.30 -6.55
N THR A 4 -44.40 -34.70 -5.45
CA THR A 4 -44.19 -34.20 -4.09
C THR A 4 -42.84 -34.62 -3.48
N ASN A 5 -42.26 -35.77 -3.85
CA ASN A 5 -40.97 -36.21 -3.29
C ASN A 5 -39.78 -35.46 -3.90
N VAL A 6 -39.86 -35.04 -5.16
CA VAL A 6 -38.79 -34.27 -5.82
C VAL A 6 -38.63 -32.88 -5.20
N ARG A 7 -39.75 -32.23 -4.83
CA ARG A 7 -39.75 -30.88 -4.23
C ARG A 7 -39.18 -30.88 -2.81
N ARG A 8 -39.41 -31.95 -2.03
CA ARG A 8 -38.88 -32.12 -0.68
C ARG A 8 -37.36 -32.35 -0.69
N HIS A 9 -36.88 -33.19 -1.60
CA HIS A 9 -35.44 -33.43 -1.79
C HIS A 9 -34.67 -32.18 -2.25
N ALA A 10 -35.29 -31.33 -3.09
CA ALA A 10 -34.69 -30.08 -3.54
C ALA A 10 -34.57 -29.05 -2.40
N LEU A 11 -35.58 -28.96 -1.52
CA LEU A 11 -35.57 -28.07 -0.35
C LEU A 11 -34.55 -28.50 0.71
N GLU A 12 -34.40 -29.81 0.96
CA GLU A 12 -33.40 -30.35 1.88
C GLU A 12 -31.97 -30.16 1.36
N LYS A 13 -31.75 -30.34 0.05
CA LYS A 13 -30.44 -30.09 -0.59
C LYS A 13 -30.06 -28.60 -0.54
N CYS A 14 -31.02 -27.69 -0.73
CA CYS A 14 -30.79 -26.24 -0.63
C CYS A 14 -30.49 -25.79 0.81
N ARG A 15 -31.09 -26.45 1.82
CA ARG A 15 -30.84 -26.17 3.24
C ARG A 15 -29.45 -26.65 3.67
N SER A 16 -29.06 -27.85 3.23
CA SER A 16 -27.72 -28.41 3.46
C SER A 16 -26.61 -27.52 2.88
N VAL A 17 -26.75 -27.06 1.63
CA VAL A 17 -25.76 -26.18 0.98
C VAL A 17 -25.62 -24.84 1.72
N LYS A 18 -26.72 -24.24 2.18
CA LYS A 18 -26.68 -22.99 2.97
C LYS A 18 -26.00 -23.18 4.32
N GLU A 19 -26.14 -24.34 4.94
CA GLU A 19 -25.54 -24.67 6.24
C GLU A 19 -24.04 -24.94 6.10
N THR A 20 -23.61 -25.65 5.04
CA THR A 20 -22.19 -25.84 4.70
C THR A 20 -21.50 -24.52 4.37
N GLN A 21 -22.15 -23.62 3.61
CA GLN A 21 -21.62 -22.28 3.30
C GLN A 21 -21.46 -21.42 4.56
N LYS A 22 -22.38 -21.54 5.53
CA LYS A 22 -22.36 -20.80 6.79
C LYS A 22 -21.27 -21.30 7.73
N ILE A 23 -21.03 -22.62 7.75
CA ILE A 23 -19.97 -23.26 8.55
C ILE A 23 -18.57 -22.95 7.97
N LEU A 24 -18.42 -22.96 6.64
CA LEU A 24 -17.18 -22.55 5.96
C LEU A 24 -16.86 -21.07 6.22
N ASN A 25 -17.86 -20.19 6.14
CA ASN A 25 -17.67 -18.76 6.38
C ASN A 25 -17.33 -18.44 7.85
N HIS A 26 -17.92 -19.12 8.83
CA HIS A 26 -17.70 -18.81 10.25
C HIS A 26 -16.43 -19.46 10.84
N GLY A 27 -16.03 -20.64 10.33
CA GLY A 27 -14.84 -21.37 10.78
C GLY A 27 -13.52 -20.89 10.14
N PHE A 28 -13.58 -20.40 8.90
CA PHE A 28 -12.39 -19.95 8.16
C PHE A 28 -11.95 -18.53 8.55
N PHE A 29 -12.90 -17.65 8.88
CA PHE A 29 -12.63 -16.26 9.32
C PHE A 29 -11.88 -16.18 10.66
N THR A 30 -12.04 -17.15 11.55
CA THR A 30 -11.43 -17.11 12.90
C THR A 30 -10.02 -17.71 12.97
N ARG A 31 -9.68 -18.64 12.07
CA ARG A 31 -8.36 -19.31 12.08
C ARG A 31 -7.26 -18.51 11.39
N ASN A 32 -7.57 -17.72 10.35
CA ASN A 32 -6.57 -16.94 9.62
C ASN A 32 -6.22 -15.60 10.28
N LEU A 33 -7.04 -15.09 11.20
CA LEU A 33 -6.69 -13.89 11.98
C LEU A 33 -5.47 -14.09 12.90
N LYS A 34 -5.24 -15.33 13.37
CA LYS A 34 -4.12 -15.66 14.27
C LYS A 34 -2.78 -15.88 13.56
N LYS A 35 -2.80 -16.13 12.25
CA LYS A 35 -1.58 -16.45 11.47
C LYS A 35 -0.93 -15.22 10.84
N VAL A 36 -1.66 -14.11 10.73
CA VAL A 36 -1.17 -12.84 10.20
C VAL A 36 -0.73 -11.86 11.32
N TYR A 37 -1.16 -12.08 12.58
CA TYR A 37 -0.77 -11.22 13.71
C TYR A 37 -0.67 -12.02 15.04
N PRO A 38 0.51 -12.19 15.64
CA PRO A 38 0.65 -12.78 16.97
C PRO A 38 0.47 -11.68 18.03
N ILE A 39 -0.75 -11.16 18.20
CA ILE A 39 -1.11 -10.41 19.41
C ILE A 39 -2.52 -10.85 19.83
N GLY A 40 -2.57 -11.59 20.94
CA GLY A 40 -3.82 -12.00 21.56
C GLY A 40 -4.57 -10.78 22.08
N LEU A 41 -5.84 -10.64 21.67
CA LEU A 41 -6.82 -9.80 22.34
C LEU A 41 -7.06 -10.36 23.75
N GLN A 42 -6.33 -9.86 24.74
CA GLN A 42 -6.77 -9.94 26.13
C GLN A 42 -7.85 -8.89 26.33
N LYS A 43 -9.08 -9.33 26.64
CA LYS A 43 -10.10 -8.47 27.23
C LYS A 43 -9.61 -8.08 28.62
N SER A 44 -9.06 -6.88 28.77
CA SER A 44 -8.68 -6.36 30.08
C SER A 44 -9.89 -5.69 30.75
N THR A 45 -10.39 -6.31 31.80
CA THR A 45 -11.00 -5.60 32.93
C THR A 45 -9.95 -5.47 34.02
N SER A 46 -9.75 -4.24 34.49
CA SER A 46 -9.04 -3.81 35.70
C SER A 46 -7.50 -3.82 35.74
N SER A 47 -7.03 -2.82 36.50
CA SER A 47 -5.69 -2.25 36.70
C SER A 47 -4.65 -3.19 37.30
N LEU A 48 -3.38 -3.06 36.86
CA LEU A 48 -2.19 -2.96 37.72
C LEU A 48 -0.91 -2.79 36.87
N SER A 49 0.13 -2.33 37.55
CA SER A 49 1.40 -1.78 37.11
C SER A 49 2.46 -2.80 36.60
N LEU A 50 3.54 -2.24 36.04
CA LEU A 50 4.91 -2.76 35.84
C LEU A 50 5.26 -3.51 34.54
N SER A 51 6.01 -2.77 33.70
CA SER A 51 7.35 -3.05 33.15
C SER A 51 7.79 -4.49 32.79
N SER A 52 8.32 -4.57 31.55
CA SER A 52 9.46 -5.41 31.12
C SER A 52 9.22 -6.89 30.84
N ILE A 53 9.09 -7.26 29.56
CA ILE A 53 9.55 -8.54 28.96
C ILE A 53 9.92 -8.23 27.50
N SER A 54 11.18 -7.88 27.17
CA SER A 54 12.28 -8.75 26.74
C SER A 54 11.96 -9.69 25.56
N LEU A 55 12.56 -9.37 24.40
CA LEU A 55 12.62 -10.21 23.22
C LEU A 55 14.08 -10.62 23.02
N SER A 56 14.38 -11.88 23.30
CA SER A 56 15.64 -12.53 22.97
C SER A 56 15.45 -13.33 21.69
N LEU A 57 16.31 -13.07 20.69
CA LEU A 57 17.04 -14.06 19.88
C LEU A 57 17.66 -13.38 18.64
N SER A 58 18.98 -13.21 18.68
CA SER A 58 19.87 -13.47 17.55
C SER A 58 21.32 -13.36 18.04
N GLN A 59 21.98 -14.50 18.19
CA GLN A 59 23.43 -14.61 18.11
C GLN A 59 23.76 -15.62 17.01
N ASN A 60 24.64 -15.22 16.10
CA ASN A 60 25.69 -16.05 15.52
C ASN A 60 26.74 -15.13 14.85
N SER A 61 27.76 -14.81 15.65
CA SER A 61 29.22 -14.83 15.43
C SER A 61 29.87 -14.39 14.11
N ASN A 62 30.78 -13.40 14.22
CA ASN A 62 32.26 -13.51 14.11
C ASN A 62 32.83 -12.07 14.20
N ASP A 63 33.31 -11.62 15.36
CA ASP A 63 34.68 -11.71 15.92
C ASP A 63 35.78 -11.03 15.08
N SER A 64 36.11 -9.78 15.46
CA SER A 64 37.46 -9.33 15.83
C SER A 64 37.49 -7.79 15.93
N SER A 65 37.43 -7.27 17.16
CA SER A 65 37.78 -5.87 17.45
C SER A 65 38.61 -5.83 18.72
N GLN A 66 39.91 -5.59 18.57
CA GLN A 66 40.71 -4.97 19.62
C GLN A 66 40.34 -3.49 19.67
N ALA A 67 39.87 -3.06 20.82
CA ALA A 67 39.64 -1.67 21.17
C ALA A 67 40.96 -1.06 21.61
N ASP A 68 41.30 0.13 21.10
CA ASP A 68 42.22 1.04 21.75
C ASP A 68 41.56 2.40 21.92
N SER A 69 41.31 2.72 23.18
CA SER A 69 40.91 4.02 23.69
C SER A 69 42.07 5.01 23.59
N LEU A 70 41.93 6.06 22.77
CA LEU A 70 42.92 7.13 22.71
C LEU A 70 42.74 8.10 23.88
N THR A 71 43.82 8.27 24.63
CA THR A 71 43.99 9.19 25.76
C THR A 71 44.60 10.52 25.27
N PRO A 72 44.60 11.60 26.10
CA PRO A 72 44.92 12.98 25.70
C PRO A 72 46.38 13.29 25.31
N LEU A 73 47.13 12.31 24.83
CA LEU A 73 48.54 12.43 24.42
C LEU A 73 48.72 12.51 22.89
N ASP A 74 47.71 12.09 22.11
CA ASP A 74 47.77 12.09 20.64
C ASP A 74 47.52 13.46 19.98
N GLU A 75 46.95 14.42 20.70
CA GLU A 75 46.83 15.81 20.22
C GLU A 75 48.19 16.54 20.20
N LYS A 76 49.19 16.06 20.94
CA LYS A 76 50.52 16.69 20.98
C LYS A 76 51.45 16.26 19.85
N ILE A 77 51.14 15.17 19.14
CA ILE A 77 51.94 14.71 17.99
C ILE A 77 51.49 15.42 16.69
N SER A 78 50.21 15.76 16.56
CA SER A 78 49.67 16.51 15.39
C SER A 78 50.17 17.97 15.31
N LEU A 79 50.52 18.56 16.46
CA LEU A 79 51.09 19.92 16.54
C LEU A 79 52.60 19.99 16.20
N ALA A 80 53.33 18.88 16.30
CA ALA A 80 54.76 18.83 16.01
C ALA A 80 55.08 18.67 14.51
N LEU A 81 54.12 18.23 13.68
CA LEU A 81 54.29 18.05 12.24
C LEU A 81 53.99 19.30 11.39
N ARG A 82 53.54 20.41 11.99
CA ARG A 82 53.38 21.71 11.31
C ARG A 82 54.63 22.59 11.33
N LEU A 83 55.72 22.15 11.95
CA LEU A 83 56.97 22.92 12.10
C LEU A 83 58.08 22.52 11.11
N ILE A 84 57.79 21.65 10.13
CA ILE A 84 58.76 21.26 9.10
C ILE A 84 58.07 21.34 7.73
N SER A 85 57.95 22.55 7.19
CA SER A 85 57.76 22.78 5.76
C SER A 85 58.35 24.15 5.39
N PRO A 86 59.25 24.25 4.40
CA PRO A 86 59.93 25.51 4.10
C PRO A 86 59.01 26.56 3.49
N LEU A 87 59.23 27.80 3.94
CA LEU A 87 58.67 29.03 3.42
C LEU A 87 59.41 29.38 2.12
N ASP A 88 58.71 29.49 0.99
CA ASP A 88 59.31 30.01 -0.24
C ASP A 88 58.59 31.25 -0.79
N ARG A 89 59.45 32.15 -1.29
CA ARG A 89 59.26 33.60 -1.42
C ARG A 89 58.30 34.00 -2.55
N ARG A 90 57.63 35.14 -2.35
CA ARG A 90 57.03 35.95 -3.43
C ARG A 90 58.09 36.89 -4.02
N GLU A 91 58.16 36.98 -5.35
CA GLU A 91 58.50 38.22 -6.06
C GLU A 91 57.69 38.37 -7.36
N PRO A 92 57.45 39.61 -7.85
CA PRO A 92 56.49 39.92 -8.91
C PRO A 92 57.18 40.19 -10.26
N THR A 93 56.52 39.95 -11.41
CA THR A 93 56.28 40.93 -12.51
C THR A 93 55.72 40.36 -13.82
N ILE A 94 54.98 41.25 -14.50
CA ILE A 94 54.73 41.39 -15.96
C ILE A 94 53.55 40.63 -16.60
N ALA A 95 52.69 41.46 -17.19
CA ALA A 95 51.51 41.16 -17.95
C ALA A 95 51.81 40.55 -19.33
N SER A 96 51.00 39.56 -19.73
CA SER A 96 50.69 39.26 -21.12
C SER A 96 49.35 38.52 -21.21
N LYS A 97 48.49 38.96 -22.14
CA LYS A 97 47.24 38.32 -22.61
C LYS A 97 47.35 38.25 -24.15
N PRO A 98 46.56 37.42 -24.85
CA PRO A 98 46.21 36.03 -24.57
C PRO A 98 46.46 35.14 -25.81
N LEU A 99 46.65 33.83 -25.63
CA LEU A 99 46.58 32.85 -26.73
C LEU A 99 45.41 31.90 -26.46
N GLN A 100 44.46 31.89 -27.40
CA GLN A 100 43.29 31.02 -27.42
C GLN A 100 43.72 29.55 -27.44
N GLN A 101 43.48 28.82 -26.35
CA GLN A 101 43.41 27.37 -26.38
C GLN A 101 41.95 26.95 -26.49
N HIS A 102 41.64 26.27 -27.59
CA HIS A 102 40.40 25.53 -27.78
C HIS A 102 40.23 24.52 -26.64
N GLN A 103 39.25 24.76 -25.77
CA GLN A 103 38.76 23.76 -24.83
C GLN A 103 37.82 22.82 -25.59
N SER A 104 38.23 21.56 -25.71
CA SER A 104 37.36 20.46 -26.09
C SER A 104 36.24 20.31 -25.05
N PRO A 105 34.98 20.06 -25.44
CA PRO A 105 33.89 19.95 -24.49
C PRO A 105 34.11 18.76 -23.56
N SER A 106 34.05 19.04 -22.26
CA SER A 106 33.94 18.02 -21.21
C SER A 106 32.70 17.15 -21.45
N PRO A 107 32.74 15.84 -21.14
CA PRO A 107 31.57 14.99 -21.27
C PRO A 107 30.43 15.54 -20.40
N PRO A 108 29.16 15.39 -20.83
CA PRO A 108 28.03 15.87 -20.03
C PRO A 108 28.10 15.23 -18.65
N GLN A 109 28.11 16.09 -17.62
CA GLN A 109 27.91 15.66 -16.25
C GLN A 109 26.58 14.92 -16.20
N ILE A 110 26.64 13.62 -15.95
CA ILE A 110 25.46 12.84 -15.55
C ILE A 110 25.02 13.51 -14.25
N THR A 111 23.95 14.29 -14.33
CA THR A 111 23.24 14.78 -13.15
C THR A 111 22.76 13.55 -12.42
N GLU A 112 23.44 13.21 -11.32
CA GLU A 112 22.91 12.26 -10.34
C GLU A 112 21.44 12.62 -10.09
N PRO A 113 20.49 11.67 -10.24
CA PRO A 113 19.08 11.98 -10.08
C PRO A 113 18.88 12.54 -8.67
N GLU A 114 18.21 13.70 -8.56
CA GLU A 114 17.85 14.27 -7.27
C GLU A 114 17.18 13.17 -6.42
N GLU A 115 17.81 12.80 -5.30
CA GLU A 115 17.32 11.75 -4.42
C GLU A 115 16.07 12.30 -3.68
N PHE A 116 14.90 12.17 -4.32
CA PHE A 116 13.65 12.58 -3.71
C PHE A 116 13.38 11.79 -2.43
N LYS A 117 13.05 12.50 -1.36
CA LYS A 117 12.64 11.88 -0.11
C LYS A 117 11.24 11.28 -0.27
N ARG A 118 11.13 9.95 -0.15
CA ARG A 118 9.85 9.22 -0.16
C ARG A 118 9.40 8.87 1.25
N CYS A 119 8.15 8.41 1.39
CA CYS A 119 7.68 7.85 2.65
C CYS A 119 8.53 6.63 3.07
N ASN A 120 8.69 6.39 4.38
CA ASN A 120 9.60 5.35 4.90
C ASN A 120 9.27 3.91 4.49
N TRP A 121 8.05 3.63 4.02
CA TRP A 121 7.71 2.31 3.48
C TRP A 121 8.24 2.09 2.06
N ILE A 122 8.83 3.11 1.43
CA ILE A 122 9.65 3.00 0.23
C ILE A 122 11.12 3.08 0.64
N THR A 123 11.80 1.94 0.55
CA THR A 123 13.22 1.77 0.86
C THR A 123 14.06 1.76 -0.42
N LYS A 124 15.39 1.90 -0.29
CA LYS A 124 16.33 1.78 -1.42
C LYS A 124 16.27 0.42 -2.14
N SER A 125 15.81 -0.62 -1.43
CA SER A 125 15.62 -1.98 -1.95
C SER A 125 14.19 -2.27 -2.41
N SER A 126 13.30 -1.27 -2.39
CA SER A 126 11.93 -1.46 -2.84
C SER A 126 11.88 -1.74 -4.33
N ASP A 127 10.96 -2.63 -4.71
CA ASP A 127 10.74 -2.98 -6.10
C ASP A 127 10.24 -1.79 -6.91
N LYS A 128 10.65 -1.70 -8.17
CA LYS A 128 10.28 -0.60 -9.07
C LYS A 128 8.77 -0.40 -9.16
N ALA A 129 8.00 -1.49 -9.22
CA ALA A 129 6.53 -1.40 -9.30
C ALA A 129 5.92 -0.74 -8.06
N TYR A 130 6.51 -0.93 -6.88
CA TYR A 130 6.02 -0.31 -5.65
C TYR A 130 6.43 1.16 -5.54
N ILE A 131 7.63 1.50 -6.02
CA ILE A 131 8.10 2.88 -6.14
C ILE A 131 7.17 3.66 -7.09
N GLU A 132 6.94 3.16 -8.30
CA GLU A 132 6.05 3.79 -9.29
C GLU A 132 4.62 3.95 -8.74
N PHE A 133 4.11 2.95 -8.02
CA PHE A 133 2.80 3.08 -7.37
C PHE A 133 2.75 4.18 -6.31
N HIS A 134 3.76 4.28 -5.45
CA HIS A 134 3.86 5.37 -4.47
C HIS A 134 3.97 6.73 -5.15
N ASP A 135 4.79 6.80 -6.18
CA ASP A 135 5.17 8.02 -6.87
C ASP A 135 4.07 8.55 -7.79
N GLU A 136 3.22 7.70 -8.36
CA GLU A 136 2.26 8.13 -9.39
C GLU A 136 0.81 7.93 -9.00
N CYS A 137 0.50 6.95 -8.14
CA CYS A 137 -0.87 6.53 -7.87
C CYS A 137 -1.30 6.77 -6.41
N TRP A 138 -0.47 6.40 -5.44
CA TRP A 138 -0.88 6.35 -4.03
C TRP A 138 -1.09 7.75 -3.47
N GLY A 139 -2.24 7.97 -2.83
CA GLY A 139 -2.65 9.29 -2.33
C GLY A 139 -3.16 10.24 -3.40
N VAL A 140 -3.17 9.87 -4.69
CA VAL A 140 -3.74 10.71 -5.76
C VAL A 140 -5.26 10.49 -5.81
N PRO A 141 -6.09 11.55 -5.70
CA PRO A 141 -7.55 11.40 -5.74
C PRO A 141 -8.05 10.74 -7.03
N ALA A 142 -8.68 9.57 -6.89
CA ALA A 142 -9.30 8.84 -8.00
C ALA A 142 -10.83 9.05 -8.00
N TYR A 143 -11.39 9.43 -9.15
CA TYR A 143 -12.82 9.70 -9.31
C TYR A 143 -13.54 8.76 -10.29
N ASP A 144 -12.79 8.00 -11.09
CA ASP A 144 -13.33 7.02 -12.03
C ASP A 144 -13.81 5.76 -11.30
N ASP A 145 -15.01 5.28 -11.64
CA ASP A 145 -15.65 4.13 -10.99
C ASP A 145 -14.83 2.85 -11.15
N ASN A 146 -14.31 2.60 -12.35
CA ASN A 146 -13.53 1.39 -12.66
C ASN A 146 -12.19 1.43 -11.91
N LYS A 147 -11.54 2.61 -11.85
CA LYS A 147 -10.31 2.79 -11.08
C LYS A 147 -10.53 2.58 -9.59
N LEU A 148 -11.63 3.07 -9.04
CA LEU A 148 -11.99 2.84 -7.64
C LEU A 148 -12.30 1.37 -7.37
N PHE A 149 -12.96 0.68 -8.31
CA PHE A 149 -13.18 -0.76 -8.19
C PHE A 149 -11.88 -1.56 -8.26
N GLU A 150 -10.98 -1.24 -9.21
CA GLU A 150 -9.64 -1.80 -9.32
C GLU A 150 -8.87 -1.67 -7.99
N LEU A 151 -8.81 -0.45 -7.44
CA LEU A 151 -8.10 -0.20 -6.18
C LEU A 151 -8.72 -0.96 -5.00
N LEU A 152 -10.06 -1.01 -4.90
CA LEU A 152 -10.73 -1.77 -3.85
C LEU A 152 -10.46 -3.27 -3.96
N ALA A 153 -10.49 -3.81 -5.18
CA ALA A 153 -10.20 -5.22 -5.44
C ALA A 153 -8.74 -5.55 -5.10
N MET A 154 -7.78 -4.73 -5.53
CA MET A 154 -6.36 -4.88 -5.19
C MET A 154 -6.11 -4.78 -3.69
N SER A 155 -6.72 -3.81 -2.99
CA SER A 155 -6.64 -3.73 -1.53
C SER A 155 -7.19 -4.99 -0.86
N GLY A 156 -8.25 -5.61 -1.40
CA GLY A 156 -8.79 -6.89 -0.91
C GLY A 156 -7.80 -8.06 -0.95
N LEU A 157 -6.82 -8.00 -1.85
CA LEU A 157 -5.75 -9.00 -1.99
C LEU A 157 -4.63 -8.85 -0.94
N LEU A 158 -4.60 -7.75 -0.17
CA LEU A 158 -3.63 -7.55 0.92
C LEU A 158 -3.73 -8.58 2.04
N MET A 159 -4.81 -9.35 2.07
CA MET A 159 -4.98 -10.48 2.98
C MET A 159 -4.08 -11.67 2.62
N ASP A 160 -3.66 -11.79 1.35
CA ASP A 160 -2.90 -12.92 0.83
C ASP A 160 -1.51 -12.52 0.34
N TYR A 161 -1.33 -11.27 -0.11
CA TYR A 161 -0.11 -10.78 -0.76
C TYR A 161 0.26 -9.39 -0.26
N ASN A 162 1.52 -8.99 -0.42
CA ASN A 162 1.92 -7.59 -0.22
C ASN A 162 1.67 -6.73 -1.47
N TRP A 163 1.76 -5.40 -1.34
CA TRP A 163 1.55 -4.47 -2.45
C TRP A 163 2.44 -4.75 -3.67
N THR A 164 3.72 -5.07 -3.46
CA THR A 164 4.65 -5.38 -4.57
C THR A 164 4.14 -6.55 -5.40
N GLU A 165 3.74 -7.64 -4.76
CA GLU A 165 3.21 -8.83 -5.45
C GLU A 165 1.91 -8.51 -6.20
N ILE A 166 1.02 -7.71 -5.60
CA ILE A 166 -0.25 -7.30 -6.22
C ILE A 166 0.02 -6.40 -7.43
N LEU A 167 0.93 -5.43 -7.30
CA LEU A 167 1.27 -4.49 -8.36
C LEU A 167 1.93 -5.16 -9.57
N LYS A 168 2.76 -6.19 -9.34
CA LYS A 168 3.33 -7.00 -10.43
C LYS A 168 2.27 -7.76 -11.23
N ARG A 169 1.11 -8.04 -10.63
CA ARG A 169 -0.03 -8.71 -11.28
C ARG A 169 -1.07 -7.73 -11.83
N LYS A 170 -0.88 -6.42 -11.66
CA LYS A 170 -1.88 -5.39 -11.97
C LYS A 170 -2.42 -5.47 -13.39
N GLU A 171 -1.55 -5.57 -14.40
CA GLU A 171 -2.01 -5.63 -15.80
C GLU A 171 -2.72 -6.95 -16.11
N ALA A 172 -2.23 -8.07 -15.60
CA ALA A 172 -2.91 -9.36 -15.73
C ALA A 172 -4.30 -9.34 -15.04
N LEU A 173 -4.41 -8.69 -13.87
CA LEU A 173 -5.68 -8.50 -13.17
C LEU A 173 -6.65 -7.66 -14.00
N ARG A 174 -6.17 -6.57 -14.62
CA ARG A 174 -7.00 -5.74 -15.51
C ARG A 174 -7.48 -6.53 -16.72
N GLU A 175 -6.63 -7.33 -17.34
CA GLU A 175 -7.01 -8.15 -18.48
C GLU A 175 -8.14 -9.12 -18.12
N VAL A 176 -7.97 -9.92 -17.07
CA VAL A 176 -8.98 -10.93 -16.70
C VAL A 176 -10.26 -10.35 -16.13
N PHE A 177 -10.21 -9.16 -15.54
CA PHE A 177 -11.38 -8.46 -15.00
C PHE A 177 -11.87 -7.34 -15.93
N ALA A 178 -11.57 -7.41 -17.23
CA ALA A 178 -12.08 -6.48 -18.25
C ALA A 178 -11.91 -4.99 -17.87
N GLY A 179 -10.71 -4.61 -17.44
CA GLY A 179 -10.38 -3.26 -16.99
C GLY A 179 -11.09 -2.83 -15.71
N PHE A 180 -11.63 -3.79 -14.94
CA PHE A 180 -12.51 -3.54 -13.80
C PHE A 180 -13.77 -2.73 -14.18
N ASP A 181 -14.34 -2.95 -15.36
CA ASP A 181 -15.71 -2.52 -15.64
C ASP A 181 -16.70 -3.35 -14.81
N ALA A 182 -17.29 -2.73 -13.79
CA ALA A 182 -18.22 -3.40 -12.89
C ALA A 182 -19.42 -4.03 -13.61
N ASN A 183 -19.88 -3.45 -14.73
CA ASN A 183 -21.00 -4.00 -15.50
C ASN A 183 -20.63 -5.28 -16.24
N THR A 184 -19.41 -5.35 -16.77
CA THR A 184 -18.87 -6.56 -17.43
C THR A 184 -18.54 -7.62 -16.39
N VAL A 185 -17.80 -7.27 -15.34
CA VAL A 185 -17.39 -8.21 -14.29
C VAL A 185 -18.59 -8.79 -13.53
N ALA A 186 -19.65 -8.01 -13.30
CA ALA A 186 -20.86 -8.51 -12.63
C ALA A 186 -21.61 -9.60 -13.41
N LYS A 187 -21.39 -9.69 -14.73
CA LYS A 187 -22.03 -10.67 -15.63
C LYS A 187 -21.20 -11.92 -15.85
N MET A 188 -19.97 -11.98 -15.32
CA MET A 188 -19.11 -13.13 -15.50
C MET A 188 -19.76 -14.41 -14.99
N GLU A 189 -19.75 -15.43 -15.84
CA GLU A 189 -20.34 -16.73 -15.57
C GLU A 189 -19.31 -17.72 -14.99
N GLU A 190 -19.80 -18.86 -14.49
CA GLU A 190 -18.96 -19.88 -13.85
C GLU A 190 -17.82 -20.36 -14.76
N LYS A 191 -18.06 -20.42 -16.08
CA LYS A 191 -17.04 -20.81 -17.07
C LYS A 191 -15.86 -19.83 -17.09
N GLU A 192 -16.14 -18.53 -17.17
CA GLU A 192 -15.10 -17.49 -17.18
C GLU A 192 -14.35 -17.48 -15.84
N ILE A 193 -15.06 -17.65 -14.73
CA ILE A 193 -14.45 -17.73 -13.40
C ILE A 193 -13.48 -18.91 -13.30
N MET A 194 -13.85 -20.08 -13.83
CA MET A 194 -12.97 -21.26 -13.87
C MET A 194 -11.75 -21.06 -14.77
N GLU A 195 -11.91 -20.32 -15.87
CA GLU A 195 -10.80 -19.95 -16.76
C GLU A 195 -9.79 -19.05 -16.05
N ILE A 196 -10.27 -18.01 -15.35
CA ILE A 196 -9.42 -17.13 -14.54
C ILE A 196 -8.73 -17.92 -13.42
N ALA A 197 -9.45 -18.82 -12.74
CA ALA A 197 -8.89 -19.66 -11.68
C ALA A 197 -7.78 -20.60 -12.18
N SER A 198 -7.87 -21.03 -13.44
CA SER A 198 -6.88 -21.89 -14.07
C SER A 198 -5.61 -21.12 -14.50
N ASN A 199 -5.64 -19.79 -14.50
CA ASN A 199 -4.51 -18.96 -14.90
C ASN A 199 -3.41 -18.92 -13.82
N LYS A 200 -2.37 -19.72 -14.03
CA LYS A 200 -1.20 -19.80 -13.13
C LYS A 200 -0.44 -18.48 -12.97
N ALA A 201 -0.50 -17.57 -13.95
CA ALA A 201 0.19 -16.28 -13.85
C ALA A 201 -0.44 -15.35 -12.80
N LEU A 202 -1.74 -15.49 -12.56
CA LEU A 202 -2.44 -14.75 -11.50
C LEU A 202 -2.24 -15.38 -10.12
N ALA A 203 -2.20 -16.72 -10.08
CA ALA A 203 -2.06 -17.50 -8.85
C ALA A 203 -3.06 -17.07 -7.75
N LEU A 204 -4.27 -16.64 -8.13
CA LEU A 204 -5.33 -16.22 -7.22
C LEU A 204 -6.16 -17.43 -6.77
N ALA A 205 -6.57 -17.44 -5.50
CA ALA A 205 -7.54 -18.42 -5.02
C ALA A 205 -8.94 -18.17 -5.60
N ASP A 206 -9.68 -19.23 -5.92
CA ASP A 206 -11.06 -19.16 -6.47
C ASP A 206 -11.97 -18.24 -5.65
N SER A 207 -11.84 -18.30 -4.33
CA SER A 207 -12.63 -17.45 -3.41
C SER A 207 -12.40 -15.95 -3.61
N ARG A 208 -11.24 -15.54 -4.13
CA ARG A 208 -10.90 -14.15 -4.47
C ARG A 208 -11.53 -13.73 -5.78
N ILE A 209 -11.47 -14.59 -6.79
CA ILE A 209 -12.10 -14.33 -8.09
C ILE A 209 -13.61 -14.18 -7.90
N MET A 210 -14.22 -15.13 -7.20
CA MET A 210 -15.65 -15.06 -6.84
C MET A 210 -15.99 -13.79 -6.06
N CYS A 211 -15.12 -13.36 -5.13
CA CYS A 211 -15.34 -12.12 -4.40
C CYS A 211 -15.33 -10.89 -5.30
N ILE A 212 -14.39 -10.80 -6.25
CA ILE A 212 -14.31 -9.64 -7.16
C ILE A 212 -15.60 -9.56 -7.99
N VAL A 213 -16.09 -10.69 -8.50
CA VAL A 213 -17.38 -10.78 -9.21
C VAL A 213 -18.57 -10.41 -8.32
N ASP A 214 -18.63 -10.91 -7.08
CA ASP A 214 -19.69 -10.56 -6.12
C ASP A 214 -19.67 -9.06 -5.76
N ASN A 215 -18.48 -8.48 -5.60
CA ASN A 215 -18.30 -7.05 -5.32
C ASN A 215 -18.75 -6.20 -6.52
N ALA A 216 -18.45 -6.61 -7.77
CA ALA A 216 -18.96 -5.94 -8.97
C ALA A 216 -20.50 -5.91 -9.01
N LYS A 217 -21.15 -7.03 -8.66
CA LYS A 217 -22.62 -7.08 -8.53
C LYS A 217 -23.15 -6.11 -7.47
N CYS A 218 -22.41 -5.92 -6.38
CA CYS A 218 -22.77 -4.94 -5.34
C CYS A 218 -22.57 -3.49 -5.82
N ILE A 219 -21.50 -3.22 -6.58
CA ILE A 219 -21.27 -1.92 -7.23
C ILE A 219 -22.43 -1.59 -8.16
N MET A 220 -22.90 -2.53 -8.99
CA MET A 220 -24.03 -2.29 -9.88
C MET A 220 -25.34 -1.93 -9.15
N LYS A 221 -25.51 -2.36 -7.89
CA LYS A 221 -26.64 -1.92 -7.05
C LYS A 221 -26.43 -0.49 -6.57
N ILE A 222 -25.21 -0.15 -6.13
CA ILE A 222 -24.85 1.22 -5.73
C ILE A 222 -25.04 2.18 -6.90
N VAL A 223 -24.58 1.84 -8.10
CA VAL A 223 -24.74 2.68 -9.30
C VAL A 223 -26.22 2.98 -9.58
N LYS A 224 -27.12 2.02 -9.35
CA LYS A 224 -28.58 2.23 -9.48
C LYS A 224 -29.16 3.16 -8.41
N GLU A 225 -28.61 3.14 -7.19
CA GLU A 225 -29.12 3.92 -6.04
C GLU A 225 -28.50 5.32 -5.94
N CYS A 226 -27.22 5.43 -6.27
CA CYS A 226 -26.37 6.59 -6.00
C CYS A 226 -25.79 7.22 -7.28
N GLY A 227 -26.14 6.69 -8.46
CA GLY A 227 -25.66 7.16 -9.75
C GLY A 227 -24.28 6.63 -10.13
N SER A 228 -23.30 6.67 -9.22
CA SER A 228 -21.96 6.12 -9.45
C SER A 228 -21.31 5.56 -8.18
N PHE A 229 -20.35 4.66 -8.35
CA PHE A 229 -19.57 4.11 -7.23
C PHE A 229 -18.71 5.19 -6.58
N SER A 230 -18.13 6.07 -7.38
CA SER A 230 -17.36 7.23 -6.97
C SER A 230 -18.17 8.15 -6.07
N SER A 231 -19.39 8.51 -6.45
CA SER A 231 -20.27 9.37 -5.64
C SER A 231 -20.55 8.75 -4.27
N TYR A 232 -20.81 7.45 -4.25
CA TYR A 232 -21.03 6.70 -3.01
C TYR A 232 -19.79 6.70 -2.11
N ILE A 233 -18.61 6.37 -2.64
CA ILE A 233 -17.36 6.30 -1.88
C ILE A 233 -16.93 7.69 -1.37
N TRP A 234 -16.93 8.69 -2.25
CA TRP A 234 -16.57 10.07 -1.89
C TRP A 234 -17.57 10.73 -0.94
N GLY A 235 -18.83 10.29 -0.92
CA GLY A 235 -19.84 10.72 0.05
C GLY A 235 -19.41 10.48 1.51
N TYR A 236 -18.64 9.43 1.80
CA TYR A 236 -18.15 9.15 3.16
C TYR A 236 -17.17 10.20 3.69
N VAL A 237 -16.50 10.91 2.78
CA VAL A 237 -15.55 11.98 3.08
C VAL A 237 -16.10 13.35 2.67
N ASN A 238 -17.42 13.48 2.50
CA ASN A 238 -18.08 14.72 2.09
C ASN A 238 -17.48 15.32 0.81
N HIS A 239 -17.07 14.45 -0.13
CA HIS A 239 -16.42 14.81 -1.40
C HIS A 239 -15.14 15.65 -1.24
N LYS A 240 -14.48 15.57 -0.09
CA LYS A 240 -13.21 16.26 0.19
C LYS A 240 -12.20 15.28 0.77
N PRO A 241 -11.01 15.14 0.18
CA PRO A 241 -9.97 14.29 0.75
C PRO A 241 -9.61 14.70 2.18
N ILE A 242 -9.32 13.71 3.01
CA ILE A 242 -8.82 13.93 4.37
C ILE A 242 -7.32 14.14 4.28
N ILE A 243 -6.87 15.39 4.41
CA ILE A 243 -5.45 15.73 4.37
C ILE A 243 -4.85 15.55 5.77
N ASN A 244 -3.99 14.55 5.92
CA ASN A 244 -3.22 14.35 7.14
C ASN A 244 -1.82 14.98 7.02
N ARG A 245 -1.18 15.20 8.16
CA ARG A 245 0.14 15.83 8.28
C ARG A 245 1.05 15.01 9.18
N TYR A 246 1.12 13.71 8.92
CA TYR A 246 1.97 12.81 9.70
C TYR A 246 3.45 13.11 9.45
N ARG A 247 4.22 13.26 10.53
CA ARG A 247 5.68 13.40 10.48
C ARG A 247 6.43 12.09 10.60
N TYR A 248 5.77 11.07 11.17
CA TYR A 248 6.40 9.80 11.50
C TYR A 248 5.52 8.65 11.02
N PRO A 249 6.09 7.57 10.43
CA PRO A 249 5.32 6.42 9.94
C PRO A 249 4.42 5.78 10.98
N ARG A 250 4.91 5.68 12.23
CA ARG A 250 4.18 5.11 13.36
C ARG A 250 2.88 5.84 13.71
N ASN A 251 2.70 7.07 13.23
CA ASN A 251 1.49 7.87 13.45
C ASN A 251 0.44 7.63 12.36
N VAL A 252 0.81 7.00 11.24
CA VAL A 252 -0.14 6.62 10.18
C VAL A 252 -0.94 5.42 10.69
N PRO A 253 -2.25 5.55 10.90
CA PRO A 253 -3.03 4.47 11.49
C PRO A 253 -3.29 3.35 10.47
N LEU A 254 -3.50 2.13 10.95
CA LEU A 254 -3.92 1.01 10.09
C LEU A 254 -5.42 1.05 9.75
N ARG A 255 -6.21 1.81 10.51
CA ARG A 255 -7.66 2.00 10.32
C ARG A 255 -8.07 3.37 10.86
N SER A 256 -9.16 3.93 10.34
CA SER A 256 -9.74 5.19 10.81
C SER A 256 -11.24 5.05 11.07
N PRO A 257 -11.86 5.94 11.87
CA PRO A 257 -13.31 5.93 12.08
C PRO A 257 -14.11 6.02 10.77
N LYS A 258 -13.58 6.74 9.77
CA LYS A 258 -14.18 6.84 8.43
C LYS A 258 -14.08 5.52 7.65
N ALA A 259 -12.92 4.85 7.71
CA ALA A 259 -12.74 3.54 7.11
C ALA A 259 -13.63 2.47 7.76
N GLU A 260 -13.83 2.54 9.08
CA GLU A 260 -14.73 1.64 9.81
C GLU A 260 -16.20 1.83 9.41
N ALA A 261 -16.64 3.08 9.29
CA ALA A 261 -17.99 3.39 8.83
C ALA A 261 -18.24 2.88 7.40
N LEU A 262 -17.31 3.17 6.48
CA LEU A 262 -17.40 2.71 5.09
C LEU A 262 -17.33 1.17 5.00
N SER A 263 -16.42 0.53 5.72
CA SER A 263 -16.32 -0.93 5.80
C SER A 263 -17.61 -1.57 6.26
N LYS A 264 -18.21 -1.05 7.34
CA LYS A 264 -19.48 -1.57 7.88
C LYS A 264 -20.60 -1.50 6.85
N ASP A 265 -20.72 -0.41 6.10
CA ASP A 265 -21.76 -0.28 5.09
C ASP A 265 -21.49 -1.16 3.86
N LEU A 266 -20.25 -1.23 3.39
CA LEU A 266 -19.86 -2.14 2.30
C LEU A 266 -20.21 -3.59 2.67
N VAL A 267 -19.86 -4.05 3.88
CA VAL A 267 -20.25 -5.39 4.36
C VAL A 267 -21.76 -5.55 4.39
N LYS A 268 -22.50 -4.55 4.89
CA LYS A 268 -23.98 -4.57 4.91
C LYS A 268 -24.58 -4.69 3.51
N ARG A 269 -23.95 -4.10 2.50
CA ARG A 269 -24.34 -4.16 1.08
C ARG A 269 -23.95 -5.47 0.39
N GLY A 270 -23.21 -6.33 1.07
CA GLY A 270 -22.81 -7.66 0.58
C GLY A 270 -21.41 -7.72 -0.01
N PHE A 271 -20.61 -6.65 0.09
CA PHE A 271 -19.21 -6.71 -0.29
C PHE A 271 -18.44 -7.68 0.61
N ARG A 272 -17.45 -8.33 0.03
CA ARG A 272 -16.55 -9.28 0.68
C ARG A 272 -15.12 -8.77 0.66
N PHE A 273 -14.34 -9.20 1.66
CA PHE A 273 -12.94 -8.77 1.89
C PHE A 273 -12.73 -7.25 2.02
N VAL A 274 -13.72 -6.56 2.58
CA VAL A 274 -13.73 -5.11 2.82
C VAL A 274 -13.66 -4.77 4.31
N GLY A 275 -12.74 -5.41 5.05
CA GLY A 275 -12.53 -5.12 6.48
C GLY A 275 -11.96 -3.71 6.73
N PRO A 276 -12.05 -3.14 7.93
CA PRO A 276 -11.66 -1.73 8.18
C PRO A 276 -10.22 -1.38 7.79
N VAL A 277 -9.27 -2.31 7.99
CA VAL A 277 -7.86 -2.11 7.59
C VAL A 277 -7.71 -2.09 6.06
N ILE A 278 -8.41 -3.00 5.37
CA ILE A 278 -8.42 -3.08 3.91
C ILE A 278 -9.05 -1.81 3.31
N VAL A 279 -10.19 -1.39 3.87
CA VAL A 279 -10.88 -0.17 3.43
C VAL A 279 -10.01 1.06 3.70
N HIS A 280 -9.28 1.12 4.81
CA HIS A 280 -8.37 2.23 5.05
C HIS A 280 -7.22 2.24 4.04
N SER A 281 -6.63 1.08 3.73
CA SER A 281 -5.59 0.98 2.69
C SER A 281 -6.12 1.37 1.30
N PHE A 282 -7.36 0.99 0.98
CA PHE A 282 -8.07 1.47 -0.23
C PHE A 282 -8.24 2.99 -0.23
N MET A 283 -8.69 3.57 0.88
CA MET A 283 -8.86 5.03 1.00
C MET A 283 -7.55 5.79 0.78
N GLN A 284 -6.44 5.25 1.30
CA GLN A 284 -5.10 5.78 1.07
C GLN A 284 -4.69 5.66 -0.40
N ALA A 285 -4.86 4.47 -0.99
CA ALA A 285 -4.49 4.21 -2.38
C ALA A 285 -5.30 5.06 -3.37
N ALA A 286 -6.58 5.32 -3.08
CA ALA A 286 -7.49 6.09 -3.91
C ALA A 286 -7.48 7.60 -3.63
N GLY A 287 -6.64 8.07 -2.70
CA GLY A 287 -6.53 9.48 -2.35
C GLY A 287 -7.75 10.06 -1.62
N LEU A 288 -8.58 9.22 -1.00
CA LEU A 288 -9.59 9.68 -0.03
C LEU A 288 -8.93 10.20 1.25
N THR A 289 -7.76 9.66 1.59
CA THR A 289 -6.86 10.22 2.61
C THR A 289 -5.52 10.52 1.97
N ILE A 290 -4.92 11.65 2.35
CA ILE A 290 -3.55 12.00 1.96
C ILE A 290 -2.66 11.70 3.16
N ASP A 291 -2.14 10.47 3.18
CA ASP A 291 -1.32 9.95 4.29
C ASP A 291 0.17 9.90 3.97
N HIS A 292 0.59 10.53 2.86
CA HIS A 292 2.01 10.81 2.64
C HIS A 292 2.57 11.55 3.85
N LEU A 293 3.79 11.20 4.25
CA LEU A 293 4.48 11.93 5.30
C LEU A 293 4.79 13.34 4.80
N VAL A 294 4.77 14.33 5.70
CA VAL A 294 4.97 15.75 5.32
C VAL A 294 6.33 16.02 4.67
N ASP A 295 7.30 15.14 4.85
CA ASP A 295 8.64 15.21 4.26
C ASP A 295 8.79 14.38 2.98
N CYS A 296 7.74 13.67 2.56
CA CYS A 296 7.68 13.01 1.27
C CYS A 296 7.48 14.04 0.16
N TYR A 297 8.25 13.94 -0.92
CA TYR A 297 8.16 14.85 -2.06
C TYR A 297 6.75 14.92 -2.69
N ARG A 298 6.00 13.80 -2.63
CA ARG A 298 4.62 13.69 -3.12
C ARG A 298 3.57 14.35 -2.23
N HIS A 299 3.89 14.69 -0.96
CA HIS A 299 2.89 15.23 -0.02
C HIS A 299 2.27 16.53 -0.54
N SER A 300 3.10 17.50 -0.88
CA SER A 300 2.66 18.81 -1.36
C SER A 300 1.82 18.72 -2.65
N GLU A 301 2.24 17.86 -3.58
CA GLU A 301 1.52 17.62 -4.84
C GLU A 301 0.16 16.97 -4.60
N CYS A 302 0.10 15.91 -3.78
CA CYS A 302 -1.16 15.24 -3.46
C CYS A 302 -2.13 16.16 -2.71
N VAL A 303 -1.63 17.03 -1.82
CA VAL A 303 -2.42 18.07 -1.18
C VAL A 303 -2.98 19.08 -2.20
N SER A 304 -2.15 19.57 -3.11
CA SER A 304 -2.58 20.48 -4.19
C SER A 304 -3.66 19.84 -5.07
N LEU A 305 -3.52 18.56 -5.41
CA LEU A 305 -4.54 17.81 -6.15
C LEU A 305 -5.83 17.65 -5.33
N ALA A 306 -5.72 17.41 -4.03
CA ALA A 306 -6.84 17.22 -3.11
C ALA A 306 -7.67 18.48 -2.86
N GLU A 307 -7.05 19.66 -2.96
CA GLU A 307 -7.72 20.96 -2.81
C GLU A 307 -8.55 21.35 -4.05
N ARG A 308 -8.38 20.64 -5.17
CA ARG A 308 -9.18 20.89 -6.37
C ARG A 308 -10.64 20.53 -6.11
N PRO A 309 -11.61 21.25 -6.70
CA PRO A 309 -13.01 20.89 -6.61
C PRO A 309 -13.23 19.47 -7.10
N TRP A 310 -14.07 18.73 -6.37
CA TRP A 310 -14.48 17.40 -6.76
C TRP A 310 -15.10 17.44 -8.16
N ARG A 311 -14.57 16.62 -9.06
CA ARG A 311 -15.05 16.52 -10.45
C ARG A 311 -15.87 15.24 -10.56
N HIS A 312 -17.18 15.38 -10.75
CA HIS A 312 -17.95 14.32 -11.40
C HIS A 312 -17.39 14.17 -12.81
N ILE A 313 -16.84 13.01 -13.12
CA ILE A 313 -16.66 12.55 -14.49
C ILE A 313 -17.71 11.46 -14.72
#